data_AF-A0A7C4Z1Y6-F1
#
_entry.id   AF-A0A7C4Z1Y6-F1
#
_cell.length_a   1.000
_cell.length_b   1.000
_cell.length_c   1.000
_cell.angle_alpha   90.00
_cell.angle_beta   90.00
_cell.angle_gamma   90.00
#
_symmetry.space_group_name_H-M   'P 1'
#
loop_
_entity.id
_entity.type
_entity.pdbx_description
1 polymer ?
#
loop_
_entity_poly.entity_id
_entity_poly.type
_entity_poly.pdbx_seq_one_letter_code
_entity_poly.pdbx_strand_id
1 'polypeptide(L)'
;TYGPHHQSPIATGISATERLEEDVLANLDVGHVWITYDPQLIGDALPRLQSLVNGFGPNSGIVLSPRPSQDVAIVVSSWARQSVLHTFDGAFIRRFILTNRAHGPTAFASA
;
A
#
# COMPACT_ATOMS: atom_id res chain seq x y z
N THR A 1 9.26 -21.67 17.50
CA THR A 1 8.24 -20.87 18.23
C THR A 1 8.44 -19.44 17.81
N TYR A 2 7.54 -18.89 16.99
CA TYR A 2 7.63 -17.51 16.51
C TYR A 2 7.39 -16.55 17.69
N GLY A 3 8.29 -15.58 17.88
CA GLY A 3 8.25 -14.60 18.97
C GLY A 3 7.09 -13.60 18.82
N PRO A 4 6.97 -12.60 19.71
CA PRO A 4 5.82 -11.70 19.71
C PRO A 4 5.84 -10.80 18.47
N HIS A 5 5.12 -11.19 17.40
CA HIS A 5 5.01 -10.47 16.13
C HIS A 5 3.95 -9.35 16.15
N HIS A 6 3.70 -8.73 17.31
CA HIS A 6 2.80 -7.58 17.36
C HIS A 6 3.57 -6.30 17.09
N GLN A 7 4.03 -6.12 15.85
CA GLN A 7 4.37 -4.77 15.40
C GLN A 7 3.06 -3.98 15.33
N SER A 8 3.04 -2.78 15.91
CA SER A 8 1.92 -1.86 15.71
C SER A 8 1.90 -1.39 14.26
N PRO A 9 0.73 -1.04 13.68
CA PRO A 9 0.68 -0.42 12.36
C PRO A 9 1.64 0.78 12.27
N ILE A 10 2.41 0.84 11.19
CA ILE A 10 3.29 1.96 10.89
C ILE A 10 2.50 3.14 10.30
N ALA A 11 3.13 4.32 10.29
CA ALA A 11 2.56 5.53 9.71
C ALA A 11 2.11 5.31 8.25
N THR A 12 0.91 5.80 7.94
CA THR A 12 0.36 5.79 6.58
C THR A 12 0.83 7.00 5.79
N GLY A 13 0.68 6.96 4.45
CA GLY A 13 1.11 7.99 3.53
C GLY A 13 2.22 7.53 2.58
N ILE A 14 2.85 8.51 1.94
CA ILE A 14 3.90 8.30 0.94
C ILE A 14 5.25 8.23 1.65
N SER A 15 5.93 7.11 1.52
CA SER A 15 7.29 6.86 1.99
C SER A 15 8.29 7.15 0.89
N ALA A 16 9.37 7.88 1.20
CA ALA A 16 10.49 8.08 0.28
C ALA A 16 11.39 6.85 0.18
N THR A 17 11.33 5.95 1.16
CA THR A 17 12.13 4.73 1.25
C THR A 17 11.25 3.49 1.18
N GLU A 18 11.87 2.39 0.76
CA GLU A 18 11.24 1.07 0.77
C GLU A 18 10.75 0.69 2.18
N ARG A 19 9.70 -0.14 2.22
CA ARG A 19 9.13 -0.71 3.44
C ARG A 19 9.24 -2.22 3.38
N LEU A 20 9.64 -2.82 4.49
CA LEU A 20 9.71 -4.27 4.62
C LEU A 20 8.30 -4.83 4.81
N GLU A 21 8.06 -6.05 4.35
CA GLU A 21 6.75 -6.69 4.47
C GLU A 21 6.34 -6.87 5.94
N GLU A 22 7.31 -7.18 6.81
CA GLU A 22 7.08 -7.32 8.25
C GLU A 22 6.59 -6.03 8.90
N ASP A 23 7.03 -4.86 8.42
CA ASP A 23 6.61 -3.55 8.93
C ASP A 23 5.16 -3.22 8.55
N VAL A 24 4.70 -3.71 7.39
CA VAL A 24 3.39 -3.35 6.83
C VAL A 24 2.34 -4.44 7.11
N LEU A 25 2.73 -5.63 7.56
CA LEU A 25 1.81 -6.71 7.88
C LEU A 25 0.73 -6.29 8.89
N ALA A 26 1.13 -5.53 9.92
CA ALA A 26 0.22 -4.97 10.92
C ALA A 26 -0.76 -3.95 10.32
N ASN A 27 -0.34 -3.16 9.34
CA ASN A 27 -1.23 -2.27 8.58
C ASN A 27 -2.30 -3.09 7.84
N LEU A 28 -1.90 -4.18 7.17
CA LEU A 28 -2.85 -5.04 6.45
C LEU A 28 -3.83 -5.72 7.40
N ASP A 29 -3.37 -6.15 8.58
CA ASP A 29 -4.20 -6.78 9.62
C ASP A 29 -5.35 -5.88 10.10
N VAL A 30 -5.09 -4.57 10.19
CA VAL A 30 -6.13 -3.56 10.49
C VAL A 30 -6.83 -3.02 9.24
N GLY A 31 -6.67 -3.64 8.07
CA GLY A 31 -7.40 -3.28 6.85
C GLY A 31 -6.86 -2.06 6.09
N HIS A 32 -5.59 -1.69 6.27
CA HIS A 32 -4.92 -0.74 5.37
C HIS A 32 -4.62 -1.36 4.00
N VAL A 33 -4.33 -0.48 3.05
CA VAL A 33 -3.85 -0.83 1.71
C VAL A 33 -2.39 -0.44 1.57
N TRP A 34 -1.58 -1.34 1.04
CA TRP A 34 -0.19 -1.08 0.71
C TRP A 34 0.00 -1.07 -0.80
N ILE A 35 0.62 -0.02 -1.31
CA ILE A 35 0.94 0.16 -2.71
C ILE A 35 2.46 0.22 -2.83
N THR A 36 3.04 -0.69 -3.60
CA THR A 36 4.46 -0.63 -3.97
C THR A 36 4.62 -0.30 -5.43
N TYR A 37 5.71 0.40 -5.76
CA TYR A 37 6.04 0.73 -7.15
C TYR A 37 7.52 0.56 -7.43
N ASP A 38 7.86 0.14 -8.65
CA ASP A 38 9.23 0.19 -9.13
C ASP A 38 9.47 1.59 -9.75
N PRO A 39 10.45 2.37 -9.25
CA PRO A 39 10.69 3.73 -9.74
C PRO A 39 11.09 3.83 -11.22
N GLN A 40 11.73 2.78 -11.77
CA GLN A 40 12.14 2.72 -13.17
C GLN A 40 10.97 2.34 -14.07
N LEU A 41 10.19 1.32 -13.69
CA LEU A 41 9.08 0.81 -14.50
C LEU A 41 7.85 1.71 -14.48
N ILE A 42 7.58 2.41 -13.37
CA ILE A 42 6.46 3.35 -13.30
C ILE A 42 6.73 4.63 -14.10
N GLY A 43 8.00 5.02 -14.25
CA GLY A 43 8.45 6.21 -14.97
C GLY A 43 7.64 7.47 -14.64
N ASP A 44 7.23 8.19 -15.68
CA ASP A 44 6.51 9.47 -15.59
C ASP A 44 5.10 9.37 -14.98
N ALA A 45 4.62 8.15 -14.65
CA ALA A 45 3.35 7.97 -13.98
C ALA A 45 3.44 8.11 -12.45
N LEU A 46 4.63 8.12 -11.85
CA LEU A 46 4.78 8.25 -10.39
C LEU A 46 4.07 9.48 -9.80
N PRO A 47 4.19 10.70 -10.37
CA PRO A 47 3.47 11.86 -9.83
C PRO A 47 1.95 11.66 -9.81
N ARG A 48 1.39 10.96 -10.80
CA ARG A 48 -0.06 10.67 -10.86
C ARG A 48 -0.47 9.65 -9.78
N LEU A 49 0.36 8.65 -9.51
CA LEU A 49 0.14 7.72 -8.40
C LEU A 49 0.18 8.45 -7.05
N GLN A 50 1.17 9.32 -6.84
CA GLN A 50 1.29 10.11 -5.62
C GLN A 50 0.09 11.06 -5.45
N SER A 51 -0.34 11.74 -6.52
CA SER A 51 -1.55 12.58 -6.49
C SER A 51 -2.81 11.77 -6.15
N LEU A 52 -2.95 10.56 -6.68
CA LEU A 52 -4.07 9.68 -6.35
C LEU A 52 -4.10 9.36 -4.86
N VAL A 53 -2.97 8.94 -4.28
CA VAL A 53 -2.86 8.61 -2.85
C VAL A 53 -3.14 9.83 -1.98
N ASN A 54 -2.53 10.97 -2.31
CA ASN A 54 -2.77 12.24 -1.60
C ASN A 54 -4.23 12.67 -1.65
N GLY A 55 -4.95 12.36 -2.73
CA GLY A 55 -6.38 12.66 -2.88
C GLY A 55 -7.30 11.95 -1.87
N PHE A 56 -6.84 10.91 -1.19
CA PHE A 56 -7.58 10.28 -0.09
C PHE A 56 -7.40 11.00 1.25
N GLY A 57 -6.47 11.95 1.34
CA GLY A 57 -6.17 12.70 2.55
C GLY A 57 -5.16 12.00 3.48
N PRO A 58 -4.75 12.70 4.55
CA PRO A 58 -3.89 12.14 5.59
C PRO A 58 -4.60 11.00 6.33
N ASN A 59 -3.83 10.07 6.91
CA ASN A 59 -4.35 8.98 7.74
C ASN A 59 -5.41 8.11 7.04
N SER A 60 -5.33 8.07 5.70
CA SER A 60 -6.32 7.42 4.84
C SER A 60 -6.21 5.89 4.83
N GLY A 61 -5.34 5.30 5.65
CA GLY A 61 -5.10 3.86 5.68
C GLY A 61 -4.39 3.35 4.43
N ILE A 62 -3.59 4.19 3.77
CA ILE A 62 -2.86 3.84 2.54
C ILE A 62 -1.38 4.05 2.80
N VAL A 63 -0.57 3.03 2.57
CA VAL A 63 0.89 3.11 2.56
C VAL A 63 1.35 3.06 1.10
N LEU A 64 2.12 4.05 0.65
CA LEU A 64 2.78 4.04 -0.66
C LEU A 64 4.30 4.02 -0.46
N SER A 65 5.01 3.04 -1.01
CA SER A 65 6.48 2.97 -0.90
C SER A 65 7.14 2.44 -2.16
N PRO A 66 8.37 2.87 -2.50
CA PRO A 66 9.12 2.25 -3.59
C PRO A 66 9.47 0.79 -3.25
N ARG A 67 9.61 -0.03 -4.29
CA ARG A 67 10.13 -1.41 -4.26
C ARG A 67 10.88 -1.66 -5.57
N PRO A 68 12.16 -1.29 -5.68
CA PRO A 68 12.95 -1.45 -6.91
C PRO A 68 13.26 -2.90 -7.31
N SER A 69 12.93 -3.85 -6.44
CA SER A 69 13.16 -5.29 -6.64
C SER A 69 12.00 -6.00 -7.35
N GLN A 70 10.87 -5.32 -7.61
CA GLN A 70 9.71 -5.94 -8.23
C GLN A 70 9.75 -5.83 -9.76
N ASP A 71 9.35 -6.89 -10.46
CA ASP A 71 9.39 -6.95 -11.95
C ASP A 71 8.21 -6.25 -12.64
N VAL A 72 7.46 -5.41 -11.92
CA VAL A 72 6.20 -4.80 -12.38
C VAL A 72 6.10 -3.36 -11.92
N ALA A 73 5.32 -2.53 -12.63
CA ALA A 73 5.25 -1.11 -12.30
C ALA A 73 4.64 -0.86 -10.91
N ILE A 74 3.52 -1.52 -10.58
CA ILE A 74 2.77 -1.30 -9.34
C ILE A 74 2.22 -2.62 -8.80
N VAL A 75 2.30 -2.82 -7.49
CA VAL A 75 1.55 -3.85 -6.77
C VAL A 75 0.64 -3.16 -5.75
N VAL A 76 -0.61 -3.61 -5.66
CA VAL A 76 -1.60 -3.11 -4.71
C VAL A 76 -2.05 -4.27 -3.84
N SER A 77 -1.84 -4.16 -2.53
CA SER A 77 -2.08 -5.22 -1.55
C SER A 77 -3.00 -4.75 -0.43
N SER A 78 -3.88 -5.63 0.00
CA SER A 78 -4.68 -5.52 1.23
C SER A 78 -4.67 -6.87 1.93
N TRP A 79 -5.36 -7.01 3.07
CA TRP A 79 -5.47 -8.32 3.71
C TRP A 79 -5.97 -9.40 2.74
N ALA A 80 -5.18 -10.47 2.60
CA ALA A 80 -5.45 -11.62 1.75
C ALA A 80 -5.77 -11.33 0.27
N ARG A 81 -5.46 -10.13 -0.24
CA ARG A 81 -5.72 -9.74 -1.64
C ARG A 81 -4.56 -8.94 -2.18
N GLN A 82 -4.22 -9.21 -3.44
CA GLN A 82 -3.17 -8.51 -4.15
C GLN A 82 -3.55 -8.35 -5.61
N SER A 83 -3.07 -7.29 -6.24
CA SER A 83 -3.18 -7.07 -7.68
C SER A 83 -1.88 -6.49 -8.22
N VAL A 84 -1.49 -6.99 -9.39
CA VAL A 84 -0.26 -6.64 -10.08
C VAL A 84 -0.61 -5.83 -11.32
N LEU A 85 0.08 -4.71 -11.52
CA LEU A 85 -0.15 -3.77 -12.61
C LEU A 85 1.18 -3.51 -13.34
N HIS A 86 1.21 -3.81 -14.63
CA HIS A 86 2.38 -3.51 -15.48
C HIS A 86 2.46 -2.04 -15.89
N THR A 87 1.37 -1.28 -15.75
CA THR A 87 1.28 0.15 -16.05
C THR A 87 0.38 0.84 -15.04
N PHE A 88 0.50 2.16 -14.90
CA PHE A 88 -0.39 2.93 -14.03
C PHE A 88 -1.85 2.90 -14.52
N ASP A 89 -2.74 2.38 -13.67
CA ASP A 89 -4.20 2.44 -13.83
C ASP A 89 -4.83 3.06 -12.58
N GLY A 90 -5.03 4.39 -12.59
CA GLY A 90 -5.59 5.11 -11.47
C GLY A 90 -7.04 4.72 -11.14
N ALA A 91 -7.84 4.34 -12.13
CA ALA A 91 -9.23 3.95 -11.91
C ALA A 91 -9.30 2.60 -11.19
N PHE A 92 -8.45 1.65 -11.60
CA PHE A 92 -8.31 0.37 -10.92
C PHE A 92 -7.80 0.55 -9.49
N ILE A 93 -6.72 1.30 -9.29
CA ILE A 93 -6.11 1.51 -7.96
C ILE A 93 -7.14 2.15 -7.02
N ARG A 94 -7.85 3.19 -7.47
CA ARG A 94 -8.91 3.83 -6.67
C ARG A 94 -10.00 2.83 -6.29
N ARG A 95 -10.46 2.00 -7.22
CA ARG A 95 -11.48 0.99 -6.96
C ARG A 95 -10.97 -0.06 -5.97
N PHE A 96 -9.76 -0.55 -6.14
CA PHE A 96 -9.13 -1.48 -5.20
C PHE A 96 -9.12 -0.90 -3.79
N ILE A 97 -8.68 0.36 -3.61
CA ILE A 97 -8.65 1.02 -2.30
C ILE A 97 -10.06 1.09 -1.71
N LEU A 98 -11.04 1.56 -2.46
CA LEU A 98 -12.42 1.70 -1.98
C LEU A 98 -13.07 0.35 -1.63
N THR A 99 -12.70 -0.72 -2.33
CA THR A 99 -13.26 -2.07 -2.10
C THR A 99 -12.59 -2.81 -0.95
N ASN A 100 -11.32 -2.56 -0.68
CA ASN A 100 -10.54 -3.40 0.24
C ASN A 100 -10.02 -2.68 1.49
N ARG A 101 -9.97 -1.35 1.50
CA ARG A 101 -9.65 -0.62 2.73
C ARG A 101 -10.73 -0.85 3.78
N ALA A 102 -10.34 -0.91 5.05
CA ALA A 102 -11.20 -1.25 6.18
C ALA A 102 -11.73 -2.69 6.17
N HIS A 103 -11.13 -3.55 5.35
CA HIS A 103 -11.36 -4.99 5.35
C HIS A 103 -10.08 -5.71 5.78
N GLY A 104 -9.90 -5.83 7.10
CA GLY A 104 -8.89 -6.66 7.74
C GLY A 104 -9.53 -7.65 8.72
N PRO A 105 -8.78 -8.64 9.21
CA PRO A 105 -9.23 -9.57 10.24
C PRO A 105 -9.51 -8.85 11.57
N THR A 106 -8.83 -7.73 11.80
CA THR A 106 -8.90 -6.96 13.05
C THR A 106 -9.57 -5.61 12.79
N ALA A 107 -10.07 -4.95 13.84
CA ALA A 107 -10.79 -3.68 13.71
C ALA A 107 -9.94 -2.62 12.99
N PHE A 108 -10.57 -1.88 12.08
CA PHE A 108 -9.89 -0.84 11.32
C PHE A 108 -9.40 0.28 12.24
N ALA A 109 -8.10 0.58 12.15
CA ALA A 109 -7.47 1.65 12.90
C ALA A 109 -7.00 2.74 11.94
N SER A 110 -7.67 3.88 11.90
CA SER A 110 -7.15 5.07 11.23
C SER A 110 -6.04 5.67 12.09
N ALA A 111 -4.78 5.31 11.81
CA ALA A 111 -3.60 5.91 12.42
C ALA A 111 -3.30 7.27 11.78
#